data_AF-A0A428PQH5-F1
#
_entry.id   AF-A0A428PQH5-F1
#
_cell.length_a   1.000
_cell.length_b   1.000
_cell.length_c   1.000
_cell.angle_alpha   90.00
_cell.angle_beta   90.00
_cell.angle_gamma   90.00
#
_symmetry.space_group_name_H-M   'P 1'
#
loop_
_entity.id
_entity.type
_entity.pdbx_description
1 polymer ?
#
loop_
_entity_poly.entity_id
_entity_poly.type
_entity_poly.pdbx_seq_one_letter_code
_entity_poly.pdbx_strand_id
1 'polypeptide(L)'
;MVSEKGGSDSDRQGKHFESVPVGDAADLSALGYKPELRRNRSMFTLLFQSLAIAAIPYGFGAPLINSIYGGGQLAMFVGWIVVCVLDECIAISLGELAARWPTSAGPYYWSFQIASPKYRTVLSFITGWTWLVGNWTITLSVNFGFASLLAAAVGIYYPDYDWQPWKLVLIFYGLVFVTFFIVAFGNKFLPSVDTFCAAFTAITIFVVCVCLSTKAADGRHSPSYTLGHYDNTLSGWGDFSFWIGALPPAYTFSALGMITSMAEECGDATVKLPRAISLCVPVGFVAGLFF
;
A
#
# COMPACT_ATOMS: atom_id res chain seq x y z
N MET A 1 -64.74 33.93 -6.73
CA MET A 1 -65.64 33.30 -5.75
C MET A 1 -65.09 31.92 -5.43
N VAL A 2 -64.62 31.74 -4.18
CA VAL A 2 -64.54 30.48 -3.40
C VAL A 2 -63.53 29.41 -3.92
N SER A 3 -62.57 28.86 -3.16
CA SER A 3 -62.13 29.01 -1.76
C SER A 3 -60.76 28.32 -1.58
N GLU A 4 -59.94 28.89 -0.71
CA GLU A 4 -58.78 28.27 -0.07
C GLU A 4 -59.14 27.04 0.79
N LYS A 5 -58.17 26.14 0.97
CA LYS A 5 -57.74 25.37 2.17
C LYS A 5 -56.48 24.61 1.73
N GLY A 6 -55.27 24.70 2.30
CA GLY A 6 -54.83 25.08 3.64
C GLY A 6 -54.50 23.81 4.46
N GLY A 7 -53.21 23.53 4.68
CA GLY A 7 -52.69 22.50 5.63
C GLY A 7 -51.74 21.49 4.96
N SER A 8 -50.43 21.73 4.91
CA SER A 8 -49.42 21.40 5.94
C SER A 8 -48.97 19.93 5.90
N ASP A 9 -47.85 19.67 5.22
CA ASP A 9 -46.97 18.54 5.52
C ASP A 9 -45.52 18.93 5.23
N SER A 10 -45.08 19.99 5.92
CA SER A 10 -43.67 20.26 6.17
C SER A 10 -43.30 19.57 7.47
N ASP A 11 -42.66 18.40 7.37
CA ASP A 11 -41.60 17.93 8.28
C ASP A 11 -41.50 16.42 8.21
N ARG A 12 -40.43 15.95 7.55
CA ARG A 12 -39.61 14.76 7.88
C ARG A 12 -39.01 14.17 6.62
N GLN A 13 -37.93 14.80 6.16
CA GLN A 13 -36.79 14.07 5.62
C GLN A 13 -35.60 15.03 5.54
N GLY A 14 -35.04 15.33 6.72
CA GLY A 14 -33.66 15.78 6.82
C GLY A 14 -32.75 14.64 6.38
N LYS A 15 -32.62 14.44 5.06
CA LYS A 15 -31.49 13.70 4.51
C LYS A 15 -30.28 14.58 4.77
N HIS A 16 -29.42 14.08 5.65
CA HIS A 16 -28.08 14.59 5.92
C HIS A 16 -27.25 14.43 4.64
N PHE A 17 -27.52 15.26 3.64
CA PHE A 17 -26.57 15.52 2.57
C PHE A 17 -25.49 16.36 3.23
N GLU A 18 -24.34 15.75 3.51
CA GLU A 18 -23.11 16.52 3.66
C GLU A 18 -23.05 17.50 2.49
N SER A 19 -23.14 18.78 2.82
CA SER A 19 -22.98 19.87 1.87
C SER A 19 -21.63 19.70 1.20
N VAL A 20 -21.63 19.40 -0.09
CA VAL A 20 -20.43 19.37 -0.92
C VAL A 20 -19.72 20.71 -0.74
N PRO A 21 -18.48 20.76 -0.24
CA PRO A 21 -17.70 21.99 -0.28
C PRO A 21 -17.59 22.38 -1.76
N VAL A 22 -18.16 23.53 -2.10
CA VAL A 22 -18.33 24.03 -3.47
C VAL A 22 -16.97 24.19 -4.20
N GLY A 23 -15.85 24.18 -3.48
CA GLY A 23 -14.49 24.19 -4.04
C GLY A 23 -14.06 22.88 -4.70
N ASP A 24 -14.24 21.72 -4.05
CA ASP A 24 -13.59 20.47 -4.51
C ASP A 24 -14.26 19.82 -5.72
N ALA A 25 -15.58 19.98 -5.87
CA ALA A 25 -16.29 19.51 -7.06
C ALA A 25 -16.02 20.43 -8.26
N ALA A 26 -15.83 21.73 -8.00
CA ALA A 26 -15.38 22.68 -8.99
C ALA A 26 -13.94 22.36 -9.44
N ASP A 27 -13.03 21.98 -8.54
CA ASP A 27 -11.63 21.67 -8.85
C ASP A 27 -11.48 20.46 -9.79
N LEU A 28 -12.20 19.35 -9.57
CA LEU A 28 -12.16 18.21 -10.50
C LEU A 28 -12.81 18.53 -11.85
N SER A 29 -13.91 19.29 -11.84
CA SER A 29 -14.56 19.74 -13.07
C SER A 29 -13.69 20.74 -13.86
N ALA A 30 -12.87 21.55 -13.17
CA ALA A 30 -11.90 22.46 -13.77
C ALA A 30 -10.74 21.71 -14.45
N LEU A 31 -10.43 20.49 -14.01
CA LEU A 31 -9.49 19.59 -14.67
C LEU A 31 -10.11 18.84 -15.87
N GLY A 32 -11.37 19.13 -16.20
CA GLY A 32 -12.11 18.50 -17.30
C GLY A 32 -12.60 17.08 -16.99
N TYR A 33 -12.62 16.70 -15.70
CA TYR A 33 -12.94 15.35 -15.26
C TYR A 33 -14.29 15.29 -14.54
N LYS A 34 -15.12 14.29 -14.86
CA LYS A 34 -16.37 14.01 -14.16
C LYS A 34 -16.12 12.89 -13.14
N PRO A 35 -16.30 13.14 -11.83
CA PRO A 35 -16.12 12.10 -10.82
C PRO A 35 -17.21 11.02 -10.94
N GLU A 36 -16.81 9.75 -11.00
CA GLU A 36 -17.72 8.59 -11.11
C GLU A 36 -17.84 7.84 -9.78
N LEU A 37 -16.85 7.97 -8.88
CA LEU A 37 -16.83 7.30 -7.58
C LEU A 37 -17.47 8.14 -6.46
N ARG A 38 -18.11 7.45 -5.51
CA ARG A 38 -18.71 8.09 -4.34
C ARG A 38 -17.65 8.35 -3.28
N ARG A 39 -17.57 9.60 -2.80
CA ARG A 39 -16.73 9.98 -1.67
C ARG A 39 -17.19 9.28 -0.40
N ASN A 40 -16.32 8.50 0.22
CA ASN A 40 -16.63 7.73 1.43
C ASN A 40 -15.43 7.60 2.38
N ARG A 41 -14.32 8.31 2.13
CA ARG A 41 -13.08 8.17 2.89
C ARG A 41 -12.75 9.44 3.67
N SER A 42 -12.57 9.29 4.99
CA SER A 42 -12.06 10.35 5.87
C SER A 42 -10.52 10.43 5.84
N MET A 43 -9.93 11.52 6.35
CA MET A 43 -8.46 11.65 6.47
C MET A 43 -7.83 10.48 7.23
N PHE A 44 -8.41 10.14 8.37
CA PHE A 44 -7.91 9.04 9.21
C PHE A 44 -8.05 7.71 8.49
N THR A 45 -9.17 7.49 7.78
CA THR A 45 -9.35 6.30 6.94
C THR A 45 -8.25 6.22 5.88
N LEU A 46 -7.85 7.32 5.26
CA LEU A 46 -6.78 7.36 4.24
C LEU A 46 -5.38 7.15 4.81
N LEU A 47 -5.13 7.58 6.05
CA LEU A 47 -3.85 7.31 6.71
C LEU A 47 -3.78 5.86 7.20
N PHE A 48 -4.85 5.33 7.76
CA PHE A 48 -4.92 3.89 8.08
C PHE A 48 -4.87 3.03 6.82
N GLN A 49 -5.46 3.50 5.71
CA GLN A 49 -5.32 2.91 4.38
C GLN A 49 -3.86 2.83 3.97
N SER A 50 -3.13 3.95 4.00
CA SER A 50 -1.76 3.99 3.49
C SER A 50 -0.84 3.08 4.31
N LEU A 51 -1.08 2.98 5.62
CA LEU A 51 -0.41 2.01 6.49
C LEU A 51 -0.80 0.56 6.21
N ALA A 52 -2.09 0.30 5.92
CA ALA A 52 -2.54 -1.01 5.47
C ALA A 52 -1.96 -1.38 4.10
N ILE A 53 -1.71 -0.40 3.22
CA ILE A 53 -1.05 -0.60 1.92
C ILE A 53 0.43 -0.93 2.13
N ALA A 54 1.12 -0.24 3.05
CA ALA A 54 2.52 -0.55 3.35
C ALA A 54 2.68 -1.95 3.97
N ALA A 55 1.70 -2.43 4.75
CA ALA A 55 1.62 -3.81 5.25
C ALA A 55 2.98 -4.39 5.71
N ILE A 56 3.70 -3.64 6.55
CA ILE A 56 5.14 -3.84 6.81
C ILE A 56 5.52 -5.28 7.16
N PRO A 57 4.81 -6.00 8.05
CA PRO A 57 5.14 -7.40 8.36
C PRO A 57 5.14 -8.31 7.14
N TYR A 58 4.24 -8.04 6.18
CA TYR A 58 4.17 -8.79 4.93
C TYR A 58 5.23 -8.33 3.94
N GLY A 59 5.48 -7.02 3.86
CA GLY A 59 6.52 -6.43 3.00
C GLY A 59 7.91 -6.98 3.30
N PHE A 60 8.26 -7.10 4.58
CA PHE A 60 9.49 -7.75 5.03
C PHE A 60 9.41 -9.27 5.00
N GLY A 61 8.31 -9.83 5.51
CA GLY A 61 8.19 -11.26 5.78
C GLY A 61 8.12 -12.12 4.51
N ALA A 62 7.38 -11.68 3.49
CA ALA A 62 7.21 -12.49 2.28
C ALA A 62 8.52 -12.70 1.50
N PRO A 63 9.37 -11.67 1.27
CA PRO A 63 10.66 -11.82 0.64
C PRO A 63 11.84 -11.92 1.64
N LEU A 64 11.61 -12.28 2.92
CA LEU A 64 12.64 -12.31 3.97
C LEU A 64 13.88 -13.13 3.59
N ILE A 65 13.68 -14.18 2.78
CA ILE A 65 14.76 -15.03 2.30
C ILE A 65 15.82 -14.26 1.50
N ASN A 66 15.43 -13.19 0.80
CA ASN A 66 16.38 -12.34 0.07
C ASN A 66 17.31 -11.60 1.03
N SER A 67 16.81 -11.14 2.18
CA SER A 67 17.65 -10.58 3.24
C SER A 67 18.59 -11.60 3.82
N ILE A 68 18.16 -12.85 4.02
CA ILE A 68 19.02 -13.92 4.51
C ILE A 68 20.20 -14.16 3.55
N TYR A 69 19.93 -14.26 2.25
CA TYR A 69 21.00 -14.40 1.24
C TYR A 69 21.87 -13.14 1.14
N GLY A 70 21.27 -11.96 1.29
CA GLY A 70 21.87 -10.66 0.98
C GLY A 70 22.60 -9.95 2.13
N GLY A 71 23.05 -10.65 3.17
CA GLY A 71 23.74 -10.02 4.30
C GLY A 71 23.02 -10.06 5.64
N GLY A 72 21.86 -10.71 5.69
CA GLY A 72 21.08 -10.94 6.89
C GLY A 72 20.56 -9.65 7.52
N GLN A 73 20.69 -9.56 8.84
CA GLN A 73 20.15 -8.46 9.64
C GLN A 73 20.69 -7.07 9.23
N LEU A 74 21.92 -6.96 8.72
CA LEU A 74 22.57 -5.66 8.56
C LEU A 74 22.05 -5.01 7.30
N ALA A 75 22.02 -5.79 6.23
CA ALA A 75 21.41 -5.39 4.97
C ALA A 75 19.94 -5.04 5.16
N MET A 76 19.22 -5.76 6.02
CA MET A 76 17.81 -5.48 6.31
C MET A 76 17.64 -4.16 7.11
N PHE A 77 18.40 -3.95 8.19
CA PHE A 77 18.29 -2.77 9.04
C PHE A 77 18.80 -1.49 8.36
N VAL A 78 20.02 -1.53 7.82
CA VAL A 78 20.60 -0.38 7.10
C VAL A 78 19.83 -0.14 5.80
N GLY A 79 19.46 -1.19 5.09
CA GLY A 79 18.61 -1.11 3.90
C GLY A 79 17.27 -0.45 4.20
N TRP A 80 16.63 -0.76 5.34
CA TRP A 80 15.40 -0.08 5.77
C TRP A 80 15.57 1.43 5.90
N ILE A 81 16.60 1.88 6.59
CA ILE A 81 16.88 3.32 6.77
C ILE A 81 17.11 3.99 5.41
N VAL A 82 17.96 3.40 4.56
CA VAL A 82 18.30 3.95 3.24
C VAL A 82 17.06 4.03 2.36
N VAL A 83 16.27 2.95 2.28
CA VAL A 83 15.04 2.90 1.49
C VAL A 83 14.03 3.93 1.98
N CYS A 84 13.80 4.04 3.29
CA CYS A 84 12.84 5.03 3.82
C CYS A 84 13.23 6.46 3.48
N VAL A 85 14.53 6.80 3.53
CA VAL A 85 14.99 8.15 3.17
C VAL A 85 14.77 8.43 1.68
N LEU A 86 15.05 7.45 0.81
CA LEU A 86 14.85 7.59 -0.63
C LEU A 86 13.36 7.64 -0.99
N ASP A 87 12.55 6.78 -0.39
CA ASP A 87 11.11 6.73 -0.62
C ASP A 87 10.38 7.96 -0.05
N GLU A 88 10.87 8.57 1.03
CA GLU A 88 10.33 9.83 1.52
C GLU A 88 10.57 10.97 0.51
N CYS A 89 11.75 11.02 -0.13
CA CYS A 89 12.01 11.98 -1.21
C CYS A 89 11.02 11.79 -2.37
N ILE A 90 10.72 10.53 -2.72
CA ILE A 90 9.72 10.19 -3.74
C ILE A 90 8.32 10.60 -3.27
N ALA A 91 7.94 10.27 -2.04
CA ALA A 91 6.63 10.54 -1.46
C ALA A 91 6.34 12.05 -1.40
N ILE A 92 7.30 12.88 -1.01
CA ILE A 92 7.17 14.34 -1.01
C ILE A 92 6.98 14.85 -2.45
N SER A 93 7.80 14.39 -3.40
CA SER A 93 7.68 14.81 -4.81
C SER A 93 6.33 14.43 -5.42
N LEU A 94 5.85 13.20 -5.17
CA LEU A 94 4.51 12.78 -5.61
C LEU A 94 3.41 13.53 -4.89
N GLY A 95 3.62 13.88 -3.61
CA GLY A 95 2.72 14.73 -2.83
C GLY A 95 2.51 16.09 -3.48
N GLU A 96 3.55 16.78 -3.92
CA GLU A 96 3.42 18.08 -4.61
C GLU A 96 2.56 17.98 -5.88
N LEU A 97 2.76 16.91 -6.66
CA LEU A 97 1.97 16.63 -7.87
C LEU A 97 0.51 16.31 -7.53
N ALA A 98 0.28 15.51 -6.50
CA ALA A 98 -1.04 15.16 -6.01
C ALA A 98 -1.81 16.37 -5.47
N ALA A 99 -1.12 17.31 -4.82
CA ALA A 99 -1.71 18.55 -4.33
C ALA A 99 -2.17 19.45 -5.49
N ARG A 100 -1.37 19.52 -6.56
CA ARG A 100 -1.66 20.38 -7.72
C ARG A 100 -2.71 19.77 -8.66
N TRP A 101 -2.67 18.46 -8.86
CA TRP A 101 -3.53 17.71 -9.77
C TRP A 101 -4.07 16.45 -9.08
N PRO A 102 -5.06 16.61 -8.17
CA PRO A 102 -5.61 15.51 -7.36
C PRO A 102 -6.58 14.65 -8.20
N THR A 103 -6.05 13.93 -9.17
CA THR A 103 -6.82 13.07 -10.08
C THR A 103 -6.52 11.59 -9.80
N SER A 104 -7.53 10.73 -9.94
CA SER A 104 -7.37 9.26 -9.85
C SER A 104 -6.47 8.70 -10.96
N ALA A 105 -6.34 9.46 -12.05
CA ALA A 105 -5.40 9.21 -13.13
C ALA A 105 -3.92 9.21 -12.68
N GLY A 106 -3.59 9.97 -11.63
CA GLY A 106 -2.27 9.93 -11.00
C GLY A 106 -1.11 10.17 -11.99
N PRO A 107 -0.09 9.27 -12.03
CA PRO A 107 1.17 9.52 -12.74
C PRO A 107 1.08 9.88 -14.22
N TYR A 108 0.17 9.25 -14.98
CA TYR A 108 0.09 9.50 -16.43
C TYR A 108 -0.53 10.86 -16.74
N TYR A 109 -1.41 11.36 -15.88
CA TYR A 109 -1.96 12.70 -16.01
C TYR A 109 -0.91 13.76 -15.66
N TRP A 110 -0.13 13.52 -14.60
CA TRP A 110 0.95 14.42 -14.21
C TRP A 110 2.02 14.52 -15.30
N SER A 111 2.42 13.41 -15.90
CA SER A 111 3.38 13.44 -17.00
C SER A 111 2.83 14.16 -18.24
N PHE A 112 1.52 14.08 -18.52
CA PHE A 112 0.89 14.88 -19.57
C PHE A 112 0.96 16.39 -19.30
N GLN A 113 0.75 16.81 -18.04
CA GLN A 113 0.70 18.22 -17.67
C GLN A 113 2.08 18.88 -17.61
N ILE A 114 3.11 18.13 -17.23
CA ILE A 114 4.48 18.66 -17.06
C ILE A 114 5.28 18.58 -18.37
N ALA A 115 5.01 17.57 -19.20
CA ALA A 115 5.75 17.38 -20.43
C ALA A 115 5.49 18.48 -21.47
N SER A 116 6.47 18.71 -22.34
CA SER A 116 6.33 19.67 -23.42
C SER A 116 5.20 19.27 -24.39
N PRO A 117 4.50 20.24 -25.02
CA PRO A 117 3.33 19.96 -25.87
C PRO A 117 3.59 18.96 -27.01
N LYS A 118 4.84 18.86 -27.46
CA LYS A 118 5.28 17.96 -28.53
C LYS A 118 5.31 16.49 -28.10
N TYR A 119 5.66 16.20 -26.84
CA TYR A 119 5.89 14.82 -26.36
C TYR A 119 4.91 14.37 -25.27
N ARG A 120 4.08 15.28 -24.73
CA ARG A 120 3.18 14.99 -23.61
C ARG A 120 2.29 13.77 -23.79
N THR A 121 1.74 13.55 -24.99
CA THR A 121 0.88 12.38 -25.25
C THR A 121 1.66 11.08 -25.21
N VAL A 122 2.84 11.04 -25.82
CA VAL A 122 3.69 9.84 -25.87
C VAL A 122 4.23 9.51 -24.49
N LEU A 123 4.74 10.52 -23.76
CA LEU A 123 5.25 10.33 -22.40
C LEU A 123 4.13 9.89 -21.45
N SER A 124 2.95 10.51 -21.53
CA SER A 124 1.77 10.09 -20.77
C SER A 124 1.38 8.66 -21.05
N PHE A 125 1.37 8.24 -22.32
CA PHE A 125 1.07 6.87 -22.70
C PHE A 125 2.09 5.88 -22.12
N ILE A 126 3.39 6.17 -22.22
CA ILE A 126 4.44 5.33 -21.65
C ILE A 126 4.30 5.25 -20.13
N THR A 127 4.11 6.39 -19.45
CA THR A 127 3.88 6.42 -18.00
C THR A 127 2.65 5.60 -17.61
N GLY A 128 1.55 5.70 -18.36
CA GLY A 128 0.33 4.94 -18.11
C GLY A 128 0.52 3.43 -18.24
N TRP A 129 1.25 2.97 -19.26
CA TRP A 129 1.57 1.55 -19.39
C TRP A 129 2.51 1.04 -18.32
N THR A 130 3.56 1.78 -17.99
CA THR A 130 4.47 1.42 -16.87
C THR A 130 3.70 1.38 -15.56
N TRP A 131 2.77 2.32 -15.34
CA TRP A 131 1.91 2.35 -14.17
C TRP A 131 0.99 1.12 -14.10
N LEU A 132 0.30 0.80 -15.19
CA LEU A 132 -0.55 -0.39 -15.28
C LEU A 132 0.25 -1.67 -15.03
N VAL A 133 1.43 -1.77 -15.65
CA VAL A 133 2.35 -2.90 -15.50
C VAL A 133 2.98 -2.98 -14.10
N GLY A 134 3.07 -1.88 -13.36
CA GLY A 134 3.41 -1.91 -11.94
C GLY A 134 2.25 -2.46 -11.11
N ASN A 135 1.04 -1.94 -11.32
CA ASN A 135 -0.14 -2.27 -10.52
C ASN A 135 -0.54 -3.77 -10.62
N TRP A 136 -0.54 -4.34 -11.83
CA TRP A 136 -0.88 -5.77 -11.97
C TRP A 136 0.19 -6.70 -11.35
N THR A 137 1.47 -6.34 -11.36
CA THR A 137 2.59 -7.20 -10.95
C THR A 137 2.75 -7.15 -9.46
N ILE A 138 2.58 -5.98 -8.83
CA ILE A 138 2.54 -5.88 -7.37
C ILE A 138 1.33 -6.64 -6.82
N THR A 139 0.16 -6.56 -7.48
CA THR A 139 -1.03 -7.32 -7.06
C THR A 139 -0.82 -8.83 -7.14
N LEU A 140 -0.22 -9.32 -8.24
CA LEU A 140 0.14 -10.74 -8.38
C LEU A 140 1.20 -11.15 -7.35
N SER A 141 2.21 -10.30 -7.12
CA SER A 141 3.28 -10.53 -6.14
C SER A 141 2.73 -10.69 -4.73
N VAL A 142 1.82 -9.81 -4.28
CA VAL A 142 1.18 -9.91 -2.96
C VAL A 142 0.36 -11.19 -2.82
N ASN A 143 -0.44 -11.54 -3.83
CA ASN A 143 -1.21 -12.80 -3.82
C ASN A 143 -0.29 -14.03 -3.79
N PHE A 144 0.83 -14.00 -4.51
CA PHE A 144 1.81 -15.08 -4.52
C PHE A 144 2.55 -15.19 -3.18
N GLY A 145 2.91 -14.05 -2.57
CA GLY A 145 3.48 -14.00 -1.23
C GLY A 145 2.53 -14.61 -0.19
N PHE A 146 1.24 -14.27 -0.27
CA PHE A 146 0.24 -14.86 0.63
C PHE A 146 0.05 -16.37 0.41
N ALA A 147 0.01 -16.82 -0.85
CA ALA A 147 -0.01 -18.25 -1.17
C ALA A 147 1.20 -18.99 -0.58
N SER A 148 2.38 -18.37 -0.64
CA SER A 148 3.64 -18.92 -0.12
C SER A 148 3.62 -19.02 1.41
N LEU A 149 3.14 -17.98 2.10
CA LEU A 149 2.96 -17.98 3.54
C LEU A 149 1.95 -19.04 3.99
N LEU A 150 0.85 -19.22 3.25
CA LEU A 150 -0.15 -20.24 3.52
C LEU A 150 0.43 -21.66 3.35
N ALA A 151 1.14 -21.89 2.24
CA ALA A 151 1.82 -23.16 2.00
C ALA A 151 2.86 -23.47 3.08
N ALA A 152 3.67 -22.48 3.47
CA ALA A 152 4.63 -22.61 4.56
C ALA A 152 3.94 -22.94 5.90
N ALA A 153 2.83 -22.26 6.21
CA ALA A 153 2.06 -22.54 7.43
C ALA A 153 1.52 -23.98 7.45
N VAL A 154 0.98 -24.48 6.34
CA VAL A 154 0.52 -25.88 6.24
C VAL A 154 1.72 -26.84 6.35
N GLY A 155 2.87 -26.51 5.76
CA GLY A 155 4.10 -27.29 5.85
C GLY A 155 4.62 -27.47 7.28
N ILE A 156 4.39 -26.49 8.17
CA ILE A 156 4.73 -26.62 9.60
C ILE A 156 3.91 -27.73 10.28
N TYR A 157 2.64 -27.91 9.91
CA TYR A 157 1.76 -28.93 10.50
C TYR A 157 1.85 -30.29 9.80
N TYR A 158 2.26 -30.31 8.53
CA TYR A 158 2.40 -31.52 7.72
C TYR A 158 3.81 -31.61 7.12
N PRO A 159 4.83 -31.94 7.94
CA PRO A 159 6.22 -31.95 7.51
C PRO A 159 6.52 -33.03 6.46
N ASP A 160 5.78 -34.14 6.46
CA ASP A 160 5.93 -35.23 5.49
C ASP A 160 5.22 -34.96 4.14
N TYR A 161 4.55 -33.81 4.01
CA TYR A 161 3.84 -33.48 2.78
C TYR A 161 4.79 -32.96 1.70
N ASP A 162 4.82 -33.65 0.56
CA ASP A 162 5.62 -33.24 -0.58
C ASP A 162 5.01 -32.03 -1.31
N TRP A 163 5.61 -30.85 -1.09
CA TRP A 163 5.22 -29.57 -1.67
C TRP A 163 5.74 -29.42 -3.10
N GLN A 164 4.96 -29.93 -4.04
CA GLN A 164 5.22 -29.74 -5.47
C GLN A 164 4.87 -28.31 -5.93
N PRO A 165 5.69 -27.66 -6.79
CA PRO A 165 5.50 -26.26 -7.18
C PRO A 165 4.12 -25.94 -7.78
N TRP A 166 3.52 -26.87 -8.53
CA TRP A 166 2.21 -26.67 -9.13
C TRP A 166 1.09 -26.50 -8.08
N LYS A 167 1.24 -27.08 -6.88
CA LYS A 167 0.26 -26.93 -5.79
C LYS A 167 0.22 -25.50 -5.28
N LEU A 168 1.39 -24.87 -5.16
CA LEU A 168 1.50 -23.45 -4.79
C LEU A 168 0.80 -22.57 -5.83
N VAL A 169 0.97 -22.87 -7.13
CA VAL A 169 0.31 -22.16 -8.22
C VAL A 169 -1.22 -22.29 -8.14
N LEU A 170 -1.75 -23.46 -7.78
CA LEU A 170 -3.19 -23.64 -7.60
C LEU A 170 -3.75 -22.85 -6.41
N ILE A 171 -3.03 -22.83 -5.28
CA ILE A 171 -3.40 -22.00 -4.12
C ILE A 171 -3.42 -20.52 -4.55
N PHE A 172 -2.39 -20.09 -5.26
CA PHE A 172 -2.30 -18.73 -5.80
C PHE A 172 -3.48 -18.40 -6.73
N TYR A 173 -3.83 -19.27 -7.69
CA TYR A 173 -5.00 -19.05 -8.55
C TYR A 173 -6.30 -18.97 -7.75
N GLY A 174 -6.49 -19.84 -6.76
CA GLY A 174 -7.64 -19.78 -5.85
C GLY A 174 -7.75 -18.43 -5.14
N LEU A 175 -6.63 -17.91 -4.61
CA LEU A 175 -6.57 -16.60 -3.96
C LEU A 175 -6.87 -15.44 -4.92
N VAL A 176 -6.35 -15.51 -6.16
CA VAL A 176 -6.65 -14.51 -7.19
C VAL A 176 -8.14 -14.50 -7.53
N PHE A 177 -8.79 -15.66 -7.65
CA PHE A 177 -10.23 -15.72 -7.87
C PHE A 177 -11.01 -15.14 -6.69
N VAL A 178 -10.67 -15.51 -5.45
CA VAL A 178 -11.34 -15.00 -4.25
C VAL A 178 -11.21 -13.47 -4.15
N THR A 179 -9.99 -12.94 -4.31
CA THR A 179 -9.75 -11.49 -4.27
C THR A 179 -10.47 -10.76 -5.41
N PHE A 180 -10.50 -11.34 -6.62
CA PHE A 180 -11.29 -10.81 -7.73
C PHE A 180 -12.78 -10.70 -7.38
N PHE A 181 -13.40 -11.74 -6.82
CA PHE A 181 -14.82 -11.69 -6.42
C PHE A 181 -15.08 -10.64 -5.34
N ILE A 182 -14.19 -10.50 -4.36
CA ILE A 182 -14.30 -9.49 -3.30
C ILE A 182 -14.27 -8.08 -3.91
N VAL A 183 -13.33 -7.79 -4.80
CA VAL A 183 -13.21 -6.46 -5.41
C VAL A 183 -14.35 -6.19 -6.41
N ALA A 184 -14.75 -7.19 -7.20
CA ALA A 184 -15.79 -7.05 -8.22
C ALA A 184 -17.19 -6.81 -7.62
N PHE A 185 -17.52 -7.47 -6.50
CA PHE A 185 -18.87 -7.43 -5.93
C PHE A 185 -18.94 -6.75 -4.55
N GLY A 186 -17.82 -6.59 -3.86
CA GLY A 186 -17.74 -6.18 -2.46
C GLY A 186 -17.34 -4.73 -2.21
N ASN A 187 -17.44 -3.83 -3.21
CA ASN A 187 -16.97 -2.44 -3.10
C ASN A 187 -17.45 -1.72 -1.82
N LYS A 188 -18.71 -1.93 -1.41
CA LYS A 188 -19.28 -1.33 -0.19
C LYS A 188 -18.55 -1.74 1.10
N PHE A 189 -17.94 -2.92 1.15
CA PHE A 189 -17.26 -3.46 2.32
C PHE A 189 -15.77 -3.11 2.36
N LEU A 190 -15.18 -2.64 1.24
CA LEU A 190 -13.75 -2.35 1.15
C LEU A 190 -13.25 -1.40 2.25
N PRO A 191 -13.94 -0.29 2.61
CA PRO A 191 -13.47 0.58 3.70
C PRO A 191 -13.39 -0.13 5.06
N SER A 192 -14.29 -1.07 5.32
CA SER A 192 -14.27 -1.87 6.55
C SER A 192 -13.14 -2.91 6.53
N VAL A 193 -12.88 -3.52 5.37
CA VAL A 193 -11.75 -4.42 5.16
C VAL A 193 -10.42 -3.69 5.37
N ASP A 194 -10.28 -2.48 4.82
CA ASP A 194 -9.10 -1.63 4.98
C ASP A 194 -8.82 -1.34 6.47
N THR A 195 -9.88 -0.98 7.22
CA THR A 195 -9.78 -0.71 8.66
C THR A 195 -9.42 -1.97 9.46
N PHE A 196 -10.04 -3.10 9.14
CA PHE A 196 -9.71 -4.39 9.75
C PHE A 196 -8.26 -4.80 9.46
N CYS A 197 -7.79 -4.63 8.23
CA CYS A 197 -6.43 -4.93 7.81
C CYS A 197 -5.40 -4.10 8.60
N ALA A 198 -5.66 -2.80 8.79
CA ALA A 198 -4.80 -1.94 9.59
C ALA A 198 -4.71 -2.42 11.05
N ALA A 199 -5.85 -2.74 11.67
CA ALA A 199 -5.89 -3.29 13.03
C ALA A 199 -5.18 -4.65 13.13
N PHE A 200 -5.43 -5.54 12.16
CA PHE A 200 -4.80 -6.85 12.09
C PHE A 200 -3.28 -6.74 11.96
N THR A 201 -2.79 -5.82 11.13
CA THR A 201 -1.35 -5.56 10.96
C THR A 201 -0.71 -5.10 12.27
N ALA A 202 -1.35 -4.20 13.01
CA ALA A 202 -0.86 -3.77 14.32
C ALA A 202 -0.81 -4.93 15.33
N ILE A 203 -1.83 -5.78 15.34
CA ILE A 203 -1.86 -6.99 16.17
C ILE A 203 -0.74 -7.95 15.75
N THR A 204 -0.52 -8.15 14.44
CA THR A 204 0.54 -9.02 13.92
C THR A 204 1.91 -8.55 14.38
N ILE A 205 2.21 -7.25 14.27
CA ILE A 205 3.48 -6.68 14.78
C ILE A 205 3.63 -7.04 16.27
N PHE A 206 2.63 -6.74 17.08
CA PHE A 206 2.67 -7.01 18.52
C PHE A 206 2.89 -8.50 18.83
N VAL A 207 2.14 -9.39 18.17
CA VAL A 207 2.26 -10.85 18.36
C VAL A 207 3.64 -11.34 17.96
N VAL A 208 4.17 -10.89 16.82
CA VAL A 208 5.51 -11.27 16.35
C VAL A 208 6.58 -10.80 17.34
N CYS A 209 6.52 -9.56 17.83
CA CYS A 209 7.46 -9.06 18.84
C CYS A 209 7.44 -9.92 20.11
N VAL A 210 6.25 -10.26 20.63
CA VAL A 210 6.11 -11.08 21.85
C VAL A 210 6.57 -12.52 21.62
N CYS A 211 6.12 -13.16 20.54
CA CYS A 211 6.49 -14.54 20.23
C CYS A 211 7.98 -14.68 20.00
N LEU A 212 8.61 -13.78 19.22
CA LEU A 212 10.05 -13.82 18.98
C LEU A 212 10.83 -13.55 20.28
N SER A 213 10.39 -12.58 21.09
CA SER A 213 11.04 -12.25 22.35
C SER A 213 10.96 -13.37 23.40
N THR A 214 9.86 -14.14 23.42
CA THR A 214 9.63 -15.24 24.37
C THR A 214 10.19 -16.58 23.91
N LYS A 215 10.29 -16.82 22.59
CA LYS A 215 10.79 -18.07 21.99
C LYS A 215 12.28 -18.04 21.64
N ALA A 216 12.99 -16.95 21.93
CA ALA A 216 14.44 -16.83 21.75
C ALA A 216 15.22 -17.73 22.75
N ALA A 217 15.08 -19.05 22.59
CA ALA A 217 15.75 -20.06 23.42
C ALA A 217 17.27 -20.07 23.18
N ASP A 218 17.71 -19.70 21.98
CA ASP A 218 19.12 -19.64 21.59
C ASP A 218 19.83 -18.33 22.00
N GLY A 219 19.15 -17.46 22.77
CA GLY A 219 19.66 -16.18 23.21
C GLY A 219 19.42 -15.03 22.22
N ARG A 220 20.00 -13.86 22.51
CA ARG A 220 19.87 -12.64 21.69
C ARG A 220 21.24 -12.18 21.24
N HIS A 221 21.37 -11.83 19.97
CA HIS A 221 22.59 -11.20 19.49
C HIS A 221 22.80 -9.83 20.16
N SER A 222 24.06 -9.47 20.40
CA SER A 222 24.40 -8.14 20.90
C SER A 222 24.06 -7.07 19.86
N PRO A 223 23.86 -5.80 20.27
CA PRO A 223 23.71 -4.70 19.32
C PRO A 223 24.91 -4.57 18.38
N SER A 224 26.13 -4.86 18.86
CA SER A 224 27.34 -4.84 18.02
C SER A 224 27.33 -5.91 16.93
N TYR A 225 26.77 -7.09 17.21
CA TYR A 225 26.62 -8.13 16.20
C TYR A 225 25.51 -7.75 15.20
N THR A 226 24.37 -7.28 15.71
CA THR A 226 23.21 -6.90 14.88
C THR A 226 23.44 -5.64 14.03
N LEU A 227 24.42 -4.80 14.37
CA LEU A 227 24.74 -3.58 13.61
C LEU A 227 26.11 -3.64 12.93
N GLY A 228 26.87 -4.72 13.13
CA GLY A 228 28.24 -4.83 12.62
C GLY A 228 28.56 -6.13 11.91
N HIS A 229 27.78 -7.19 12.10
CA HIS A 229 27.99 -8.44 11.39
C HIS A 229 27.39 -8.36 9.99
N TYR A 230 28.15 -8.79 8.98
CA TYR A 230 27.68 -8.89 7.61
C TYR A 230 28.27 -10.15 6.99
N ASP A 231 27.41 -11.03 6.51
CA ASP A 231 27.80 -12.26 5.86
C ASP A 231 27.28 -12.27 4.41
N ASN A 232 28.20 -12.13 3.46
CA ASN A 232 27.91 -12.12 2.02
C ASN A 232 28.20 -13.47 1.35
N THR A 233 28.54 -14.52 2.11
CA THR A 233 28.96 -15.80 1.55
C THR A 233 27.83 -16.57 0.89
N LEU A 234 26.59 -16.38 1.37
CA LEU A 234 25.41 -17.11 0.88
C LEU A 234 24.94 -16.68 -0.51
N SER A 235 25.17 -15.43 -0.91
CA SER A 235 24.63 -14.90 -2.17
C SER A 235 25.46 -15.28 -3.39
N GLY A 236 26.79 -15.40 -3.24
CA GLY A 236 27.74 -15.49 -4.35
C GLY A 236 28.05 -14.16 -5.07
N TRP A 237 27.50 -13.02 -4.61
CA TRP A 237 27.64 -11.69 -5.23
C TRP A 237 28.63 -10.76 -4.52
N GLY A 238 29.38 -11.26 -3.52
CA GLY A 238 30.34 -10.46 -2.75
C GLY A 238 29.68 -9.25 -2.09
N ASP A 239 30.26 -8.06 -2.23
CA ASP A 239 29.71 -6.86 -1.57
C ASP A 239 28.38 -6.38 -2.16
N PHE A 240 28.01 -6.81 -3.37
CA PHE A 240 26.72 -6.49 -3.96
C PHE A 240 25.54 -7.18 -3.24
N SER A 241 25.81 -8.17 -2.40
CA SER A 241 24.79 -8.89 -1.61
C SER A 241 23.91 -7.95 -0.80
N PHE A 242 24.46 -6.84 -0.30
CA PHE A 242 23.74 -5.84 0.47
C PHE A 242 22.46 -5.37 -0.25
N TRP A 243 22.53 -5.12 -1.56
CA TRP A 243 21.39 -4.65 -2.33
C TRP A 243 20.35 -5.73 -2.57
N ILE A 244 20.75 -7.00 -2.61
CA ILE A 244 19.83 -8.15 -2.60
C ILE A 244 19.10 -8.19 -1.25
N GLY A 245 19.82 -7.95 -0.16
CA GLY A 245 19.24 -7.98 1.18
C GLY A 245 18.37 -6.78 1.53
N ALA A 246 18.52 -5.67 0.80
CA ALA A 246 17.68 -4.48 0.90
C ALA A 246 16.38 -4.57 0.07
N LEU A 247 16.16 -5.65 -0.69
CA LEU A 247 14.94 -5.83 -1.48
C LEU A 247 13.66 -5.89 -0.63
N PRO A 248 13.60 -6.57 0.53
CA PRO A 248 12.39 -6.59 1.37
C PRO A 248 11.98 -5.19 1.89
N PRO A 249 12.91 -4.36 2.42
CA PRO A 249 12.66 -2.94 2.62
C PRO A 249 12.05 -2.22 1.43
N ALA A 250 12.67 -2.33 0.24
CA ALA A 250 12.22 -1.65 -0.97
C ALA A 250 10.83 -2.14 -1.45
N TYR A 251 10.54 -3.42 -1.26
CA TYR A 251 9.25 -4.00 -1.60
C TYR A 251 8.10 -3.40 -0.77
N THR A 252 8.36 -3.11 0.51
CA THR A 252 7.36 -2.58 1.46
C THR A 252 6.73 -1.25 1.00
N PHE A 253 7.50 -0.38 0.36
CA PHE A 253 7.05 0.94 -0.10
C PHE A 253 6.86 1.05 -1.62
N SER A 254 7.04 -0.05 -2.36
CA SER A 254 6.85 -0.09 -3.82
C SER A 254 5.45 0.37 -4.28
N ALA A 255 4.46 0.29 -3.39
CA ALA A 255 3.05 0.60 -3.62
C ALA A 255 2.65 2.06 -3.33
N LEU A 256 3.57 2.94 -2.90
CA LEU A 256 3.24 4.31 -2.43
C LEU A 256 2.39 5.12 -3.43
N GLY A 257 2.71 5.03 -4.72
CA GLY A 257 1.97 5.74 -5.77
C GLY A 257 0.50 5.31 -5.90
N MET A 258 0.12 4.11 -5.42
CA MET A 258 -1.24 3.58 -5.60
C MET A 258 -2.27 4.34 -4.78
N ILE A 259 -1.84 5.07 -3.75
CA ILE A 259 -2.68 5.97 -2.95
C ILE A 259 -3.39 7.00 -3.85
N THR A 260 -2.77 7.38 -4.98
CA THR A 260 -3.32 8.34 -5.95
C THR A 260 -4.61 7.86 -6.62
N SER A 261 -4.80 6.55 -6.76
CA SER A 261 -6.04 5.99 -7.33
C SER A 261 -7.27 6.30 -6.47
N MET A 262 -7.06 6.62 -5.19
CA MET A 262 -8.11 6.94 -4.23
C MET A 262 -8.51 8.42 -4.24
N ALA A 263 -7.92 9.24 -5.12
CA ALA A 263 -8.16 10.68 -5.17
C ALA A 263 -9.66 11.03 -5.30
N GLU A 264 -10.43 10.27 -6.07
CA GLU A 264 -11.87 10.50 -6.26
C GLU A 264 -12.73 10.14 -5.05
N GLU A 265 -12.31 9.14 -4.27
CA GLU A 265 -13.03 8.64 -3.10
C GLU A 265 -12.78 9.48 -1.84
N CYS A 266 -11.79 10.38 -1.92
CA CYS A 266 -11.38 11.32 -0.90
C CYS A 266 -12.05 12.68 -1.09
N GLY A 267 -12.71 13.22 -0.07
CA GLY A 267 -13.08 14.65 -0.05
C GLY A 267 -11.84 15.51 0.27
N ASP A 268 -11.69 16.70 -0.28
CA ASP A 268 -10.52 17.58 -0.09
C ASP A 268 -9.18 16.93 -0.51
N ALA A 269 -9.18 16.33 -1.71
CA ALA A 269 -8.06 15.55 -2.22
C ALA A 269 -6.78 16.38 -2.42
N THR A 270 -6.88 17.69 -2.65
CA THR A 270 -5.72 18.59 -2.77
C THR A 270 -4.89 18.67 -1.48
N VAL A 271 -5.49 18.42 -0.32
CA VAL A 271 -4.81 18.47 0.99
C VAL A 271 -4.61 17.07 1.56
N LYS A 272 -5.63 16.23 1.47
CA LYS A 272 -5.62 14.92 2.13
C LYS A 272 -4.72 13.90 1.44
N LEU A 273 -4.77 13.86 0.10
CA LEU A 273 -3.97 12.94 -0.70
C LEU A 273 -2.45 13.16 -0.53
N PRO A 274 -1.91 14.37 -0.69
CA PRO A 274 -0.47 14.58 -0.51
C PRO A 274 -0.01 14.28 0.92
N ARG A 275 -0.81 14.66 1.92
CA ARG A 275 -0.51 14.32 3.33
C ARG A 275 -0.49 12.81 3.55
N ALA A 276 -1.42 12.06 2.97
CA ALA A 276 -1.45 10.61 3.11
C ALA A 276 -0.22 9.94 2.47
N ILE A 277 0.23 10.43 1.31
CA ILE A 277 1.44 9.94 0.62
C ILE A 277 2.69 10.24 1.47
N SER A 278 2.88 11.49 1.87
CA SER A 278 4.09 11.89 2.63
C SER A 278 4.11 11.38 4.07
N LEU A 279 2.97 11.18 4.73
CA LEU A 279 2.95 10.62 6.09
C LEU A 279 3.08 9.09 6.12
N CYS A 280 2.84 8.41 4.99
CA CYS A 280 2.93 6.95 4.92
C CYS A 280 4.32 6.43 5.28
N VAL A 281 5.37 7.04 4.71
CA VAL A 281 6.76 6.61 4.90
C VAL A 281 7.27 6.83 6.33
N PRO A 282 7.15 8.01 6.98
CA PRO A 282 7.67 8.20 8.34
C PRO A 282 6.91 7.39 9.38
N VAL A 283 5.59 7.24 9.23
CA VAL A 283 4.82 6.37 10.14
C VAL A 283 5.18 4.90 9.90
N GLY A 284 5.35 4.53 8.63
CA GLY A 284 5.82 3.20 8.24
C GLY A 284 7.22 2.90 8.77
N PHE A 285 8.16 3.84 8.66
CA PHE A 285 9.53 3.75 9.16
C PHE A 285 9.55 3.37 10.64
N VAL A 286 8.77 4.09 11.47
CA VAL A 286 8.66 3.81 12.91
C VAL A 286 8.10 2.41 13.16
N ALA A 287 7.03 2.03 12.47
CA ALA A 287 6.42 0.71 12.63
C ALA A 287 7.36 -0.43 12.19
N GLY A 288 8.16 -0.22 11.14
CA GLY A 288 9.14 -1.20 10.66
C GLY A 288 10.38 -1.33 11.53
N LEU A 289 10.68 -0.37 12.41
CA LEU A 289 11.73 -0.54 13.42
C LEU A 289 11.36 -1.55 14.52
N PHE A 290 10.06 -1.81 14.70
CA PHE A 290 9.57 -2.78 15.69
C PHE A 290 9.44 -4.20 15.14
N PHE A 291 9.37 -4.37 13.81
CA PHE A 291 9.25 -5.66 13.13
C PHE A 291 10.63 -6.18 12.73
#